data_AF-A0A9W4T7U1-F1
#
_entry.id   AF-A0A9W4T7U1-F1
#
_cell.length_a   1.000
_cell.length_b   1.000
_cell.length_c   1.000
_cell.angle_alpha   90.00
_cell.angle_beta   90.00
_cell.angle_gamma   90.00
#
_symmetry.space_group_name_H-M   'P 1'
#
loop_
_entity.id
_entity.type
_entity.pdbx_description
1 polymer ?
#
loop_
_entity_poly.entity_id
_entity_poly.type
_entity_poly.pdbx_seq_one_letter_code
_entity_poly.pdbx_strand_id
1 'polypeptide(L)' 'DNMKEIQIKIDIAQRKYKERHDRKLSVDYNFKIGQLVLKYENKIEGKKKLKEWWNGPYYIHDDLENGVYKLRTMD' A
#
# COMPACT_ATOMS: atom_id res chain seq x y z
N ASP A 1 36.81 -5.83 -15.01
CA ASP A 1 36.42 -6.58 -13.80
C ASP A 1 35.80 -5.74 -12.71
N ASN A 2 36.40 -4.62 -12.30
CA ASN A 2 35.85 -3.74 -11.24
C ASN A 2 34.40 -3.23 -11.47
N MET A 3 34.05 -2.88 -12.71
CA MET A 3 32.69 -2.43 -13.05
C MET A 3 31.62 -3.53 -12.88
N LYS A 4 31.99 -4.80 -13.14
CA LYS A 4 31.08 -5.93 -12.93
C LYS A 4 30.88 -6.18 -11.44
N GLU A 5 31.94 -6.07 -10.64
CA GLU A 5 31.84 -6.19 -9.19
C GLU A 5 30.99 -5.09 -8.55
N ILE A 6 31.10 -3.86 -9.05
CA ILE A 6 30.26 -2.73 -8.59
C ILE A 6 28.79 -3.01 -8.91
N GLN A 7 28.48 -3.47 -10.12
CA GLN A 7 27.09 -3.78 -10.50
C GLN A 7 26.50 -4.88 -9.62
N ILE A 8 27.25 -5.96 -9.36
CA ILE A 8 26.81 -7.05 -8.49
C ILE A 8 26.51 -6.54 -7.07
N LYS A 9 27.34 -5.64 -6.52
CA LYS A 9 27.10 -5.04 -5.20
C LYS A 9 25.83 -4.18 -5.17
N ILE A 10 25.55 -3.43 -6.23
CA ILE A 10 24.32 -2.63 -6.36
C ILE A 10 23.11 -3.55 -6.39
N ASP A 11 23.13 -4.59 -7.22
CA ASP A 11 22.01 -5.53 -7.37
C ASP A 11 21.70 -6.25 -6.05
N ILE A 12 22.75 -6.67 -5.31
CA ILE A 12 22.60 -7.29 -3.98
C ILE A 12 21.99 -6.30 -2.99
N ALA A 13 22.44 -5.04 -2.99
CA ALA A 13 21.93 -4.02 -2.09
C ALA A 13 20.44 -3.72 -2.38
N GLN A 14 20.07 -3.62 -3.66
CA GLN A 14 18.68 -3.41 -4.08
C GLN A 14 17.80 -4.60 -3.71
N ARG A 15 18.24 -5.84 -3.93
CA ARG A 15 17.52 -7.05 -3.49
C ARG A 15 17.28 -7.05 -1.98
N LYS A 16 18.31 -6.81 -1.19
CA LYS A 16 18.21 -6.76 0.27
C LYS A 16 17.23 -5.67 0.74
N TYR A 17 17.25 -4.51 0.09
CA TYR A 17 16.31 -3.43 0.39
C TYR A 17 14.87 -3.84 0.10
N LYS A 18 14.62 -4.42 -1.08
CA LYS A 18 13.30 -4.95 -1.46
C LYS A 18 12.81 -6.01 -0.48
N GLU A 19 13.61 -7.04 -0.20
CA GLU A 19 13.26 -8.10 0.75
C GLU A 19 12.97 -7.57 2.16
N ARG A 20 13.66 -6.52 2.60
CA ARG A 20 13.41 -5.90 3.91
C ARG A 20 12.12 -5.09 3.91
N HIS A 21 11.87 -4.35 2.83
CA HIS A 21 10.63 -3.60 2.66
C HIS A 21 9.43 -4.55 2.62
N ASP A 22 9.50 -5.60 1.79
CA ASP A 22 8.45 -6.59 1.62
C ASP A 22 8.18 -7.35 2.93
N ARG A 23 9.23 -7.73 3.69
CA ARG A 23 9.08 -8.30 5.05
C ARG A 23 8.38 -7.36 6.04
N LYS A 24 8.51 -6.04 5.87
CA LYS A 24 7.90 -5.03 6.73
C LYS A 24 6.44 -4.76 6.37
N LEU A 25 5.98 -5.18 5.18
CA LEU A 25 4.57 -5.15 4.77
C LEU A 25 3.77 -6.27 5.46
N SER A 26 4.02 -6.53 6.75
CA SER A 26 3.46 -7.65 7.54
C SER A 26 1.95 -7.57 7.79
N VAL A 27 1.24 -6.74 7.04
CA VAL A 27 -0.21 -6.63 7.16
C VAL A 27 -0.81 -7.00 5.81
N ASP A 28 -1.03 -8.30 5.64
CA ASP A 28 -1.91 -8.82 4.61
C ASP A 28 -3.34 -8.42 5.00
N TYR A 29 -3.78 -7.27 4.51
CA TYR A 29 -5.17 -6.86 4.62
C TYR A 29 -5.99 -7.70 3.64
N ASN A 30 -6.47 -8.86 4.10
CA ASN A 30 -7.38 -9.74 3.37
C ASN A 30 -8.83 -9.33 3.65
N PHE A 31 -9.25 -8.21 3.07
CA PHE A 31 -10.62 -7.74 3.21
C PHE A 31 -11.58 -8.64 2.41
N LYS A 32 -12.79 -8.84 2.94
CA LYS A 32 -13.81 -9.64 2.26
C LYS A 32 -14.79 -8.75 1.50
N ILE A 33 -15.33 -9.24 0.39
CA ILE A 33 -16.45 -8.58 -0.31
C ILE A 33 -17.60 -8.35 0.68
N GLY A 34 -18.18 -7.15 0.68
CA GLY A 34 -19.21 -6.68 1.61
C GLY A 34 -18.67 -6.11 2.93
N GLN A 35 -17.38 -6.22 3.22
CA GLN A 35 -16.79 -5.68 4.45
C GLN A 35 -16.76 -4.15 4.41
N LEU A 36 -17.14 -3.52 5.53
CA LEU A 36 -17.06 -2.08 5.69
C LEU A 36 -15.64 -1.62 6.01
N VAL A 37 -15.19 -0.59 5.29
CA VAL A 37 -13.85 -0.03 5.40
C VAL A 37 -13.88 1.49 5.32
N LEU A 38 -12.82 2.10 5.84
CA LEU A 38 -12.53 3.52 5.66
C LEU A 38 -11.34 3.67 4.71
N LYS A 39 -11.44 4.63 3.79
CA LYS A 39 -10.37 4.95 2.84
C LYS A 39 -9.47 6.02 3.45
N TYR A 40 -8.17 5.72 3.57
CA TYR A 40 -7.16 6.70 3.95
C TYR A 40 -6.86 7.65 2.78
N GLU A 41 -6.88 8.97 3.03
CA GLU A 41 -6.45 9.98 2.06
C GLU A 41 -5.27 10.79 2.58
N ASN A 42 -4.10 10.56 1.98
CA ASN A 42 -2.90 11.35 2.24
C ASN A 42 -2.91 12.64 1.39
N LYS A 43 -3.55 13.70 1.90
CA LYS A 43 -3.52 15.03 1.27
C LYS A 43 -2.22 15.73 1.63
N ILE A 44 -1.19 15.54 0.80
CA ILE A 44 0.13 16.18 0.97
C ILE A 44 0.02 17.70 0.73
N GLU A 45 -0.79 18.13 -0.24
CA GLU A 45 -1.11 19.54 -0.46
C GLU A 45 -2.24 20.02 0.46
N GLY A 46 -1.98 21.09 1.21
CA GLY A 46 -3.01 21.77 2.00
C GLY A 46 -3.42 21.05 3.29
N LYS A 47 -2.45 20.50 4.03
CA LYS A 47 -2.63 20.03 5.43
C LYS A 47 -3.24 21.13 6.29
N LYS A 48 -4.57 21.18 6.32
CA LYS A 48 -5.31 21.94 7.33
C LYS A 48 -5.35 21.09 8.59
N LYS A 49 -4.92 21.65 9.72
CA LYS A 49 -5.05 21.00 11.03
C LYS A 49 -6.51 20.59 11.25
N LEU A 50 -6.75 19.45 11.89
CA LEU A 50 -8.07 18.91 12.23
C LEU A 50 -8.94 18.39 11.06
N LYS A 51 -8.39 18.23 9.85
CA LYS A 51 -9.13 17.60 8.75
C LYS A 51 -9.06 16.06 8.85
N GLU A 52 -10.19 15.39 8.68
CA GLU A 52 -10.28 13.93 8.69
C GLU A 52 -9.39 13.30 7.61
N TRP A 53 -8.68 12.23 7.97
CA TRP A 53 -7.80 11.47 7.07
C TRP A 53 -8.47 10.21 6.53
N TRP A 54 -9.62 9.84 7.08
CA TRP A 54 -10.34 8.62 6.77
C TRP A 54 -11.72 9.00 6.25
N ASN A 55 -12.06 8.54 5.04
CA ASN A 55 -13.37 8.77 4.42
C ASN A 55 -14.18 7.49 4.38
N GLY A 56 -15.50 7.60 4.38
CA GLY A 56 -16.43 6.47 4.27
C GLY A 56 -17.64 6.63 5.17
N PRO A 57 -18.42 5.57 5.41
CA PRO A 57 -18.10 4.16 5.16
C PRO A 57 -18.23 3.73 3.69
N TYR A 58 -17.36 2.81 3.27
CA TYR A 58 -17.46 2.09 1.99
C TYR A 58 -17.57 0.59 2.26
N TYR A 59 -18.09 -0.17 1.31
CA TYR A 59 -17.91 -1.62 1.31
C TYR A 59 -16.98 -2.07 0.19
N ILE A 60 -16.28 -3.19 0.42
CA ILE A 60 -15.51 -3.88 -0.61
C ILE A 60 -16.49 -4.49 -1.61
N HIS A 61 -16.48 -4.00 -2.85
CA HIS A 61 -17.32 -4.50 -3.92
C HIS A 61 -16.67 -5.67 -4.67
N ASP A 62 -15.35 -5.61 -4.84
CA ASP A 62 -14.59 -6.53 -5.69
C ASP A 62 -13.14 -6.62 -5.19
N ASP A 63 -12.51 -7.79 -5.39
CA ASP A 63 -11.10 -8.06 -5.10
C ASP A 63 -10.36 -8.25 -6.42
N LEU A 64 -9.39 -7.38 -6.67
CA LEU A 64 -8.55 -7.40 -7.88
C LEU A 64 -7.18 -8.06 -7.65
N GLU A 65 -7.03 -8.75 -6.52
CA GLU A 65 -5.81 -9.40 -6.03
C GLU A 65 -4.71 -8.40 -5.62
N ASN A 66 -3.67 -8.92 -4.96
CA ASN A 66 -2.50 -8.15 -4.51
C ASN A 66 -2.84 -6.95 -3.62
N GLY A 67 -3.91 -7.05 -2.82
CA GLY A 67 -4.34 -6.00 -1.90
C GLY A 67 -5.06 -4.83 -2.59
N VAL A 68 -5.46 -4.98 -3.85
CA VAL A 68 -6.23 -3.98 -4.60
C VAL A 68 -7.72 -4.32 -4.54
N TYR A 69 -8.51 -3.39 -4.00
CA TYR A 69 -9.95 -3.57 -3.84
C TYR A 69 -10.74 -2.47 -4.54
N LYS A 70 -11.90 -2.81 -5.12
CA LYS A 70 -12.88 -1.81 -5.55
C LYS A 70 -13.79 -1.46 -4.38
N LEU A 71 -13.96 -0.16 -4.13
CA LEU A 71 -14.85 0.36 -3.09
C LEU A 71 -16.16 0.84 -3.72
N ARG A 72 -17.27 0.72 -2.97
CA ARG A 72 -18.56 1.29 -3.35
C ARG A 72 -19.26 1.93 -2.14
N THR A 73 -20.06 2.95 -2.42
CA THR A 73 -20.90 3.69 -1.47
C THR A 73 -22.20 2.93 -1.18
N MET A 74 -22.77 3.16 0.00
CA MET A 74 -23.99 2.50 0.51
C MET A 74 -25.30 3.08 -0.08
N ASP A 75 -25.25 3.70 -1.27
CA ASP A 75 -26.39 4.40 -1.88
C ASP A 75 -27.66 3.53 -2.00
#